data_AF-A0A8C5BQA1-F1
#
_entry.id   AF-A0A8C5BQA1-F1
#
_cell.length_a   1.000
_cell.length_b   1.000
_cell.length_c   1.000
_cell.angle_alpha   90.00
_cell.angle_beta   90.00
_cell.angle_gamma   90.00
#
_symmetry.space_group_name_H-M   'P 1'
#
loop_
_entity.id
_entity.type
_entity.pdbx_description
1 polymer ?
#
loop_
_entity_poly.entity_id
_entity_poly.type
_entity_poly.pdbx_seq_one_letter_code
_entity_poly.pdbx_strand_id
1 'polypeptide(L)'
;MQKHGAMLSALWILLLHVSPLGSMKLTLFKSPRASPEDGDIRLAGAKTHSQGRVEVYLHGEWGTVCHNGWDLPDAQVVCRQLHFTGAVSAVAGGTFGEGSGQIWLDRTKCVGTENSLSNCSYNGWGIRDCTHKQDAGVICVAGTSENYVDHSLDLSDDLGQLFDSEEGCDFLIQGQTYTGLERYDGEMVNTTVCAHRMILSRFPGFKASTDVDQISINLTQNCRPHLPSLIRYVYTRRLEVTTTTAECFHQLASHFGMRRLMEDAGRLFTKLLPEDRSFLTQVSFYEYSVGAGDRVLQENCLQYMAWNFQKLSTSKAWSSVSAELLQALLSRSDLVVPGETFVLAALEDWVSQVNRTTSEEQQAVLLARVRFPMIPAKELFEVRFTSALYSAHQTLYQEKLLKGFEAHSLPFGTLKNSSTFQRNDQDYQPRIYTGPPWSVTFNQSVETVQRQINNQYNHRGSYRGSYYNTPMPRTIQTQSTPVHISALFADKMVNWQLNLFKKRSDCSNSGVRCDSLPAARMRMSTSNFQYQGSIRYSNRLLLSCQGRFIFHIMDFKDTFAFVPTGENVTYPCADEEYIYHFVVRPEYI
;
A
#
# COMPACT_ATOMS: atom_id res chain seq x y z
N MET A 1 13.25 34.59 -50.57
CA MET A 1 12.56 35.84 -50.95
C MET A 1 11.24 35.84 -50.19
N GLN A 2 11.12 36.61 -49.11
CA GLN A 2 10.37 37.89 -49.05
C GLN A 2 8.95 37.76 -49.66
N LYS A 3 7.83 38.14 -49.03
CA LYS A 3 7.53 39.13 -47.98
C LYS A 3 6.03 39.04 -47.62
N HIS A 4 5.70 39.38 -46.37
CA HIS A 4 4.59 40.25 -45.86
C HIS A 4 3.14 39.98 -46.33
N GLY A 5 2.08 40.21 -45.57
CA GLY A 5 1.85 40.98 -44.36
C GLY A 5 0.34 41.26 -44.26
N ALA A 6 -0.17 41.37 -43.04
CA ALA A 6 -1.57 41.54 -42.68
C ALA A 6 -2.21 42.85 -43.15
N MET A 7 -3.55 42.89 -43.27
CA MET A 7 -4.35 44.05 -42.82
C MET A 7 -5.82 43.71 -42.50
N LEU A 8 -6.35 44.43 -41.51
CA LEU A 8 -7.60 44.31 -40.75
C LEU A 8 -8.70 45.26 -41.26
N SER A 9 -9.93 45.01 -40.76
CA SER A 9 -11.10 45.90 -40.59
C SER A 9 -11.99 46.15 -41.83
N ALA A 10 -13.26 45.72 -41.92
CA ALA A 10 -14.48 45.87 -41.08
C ALA A 10 -15.42 46.95 -41.66
N LEU A 11 -16.62 46.56 -42.12
CA LEU A 11 -17.87 47.31 -41.95
C LEU A 11 -19.09 46.41 -42.25
N TRP A 12 -20.21 46.76 -41.65
CA TRP A 12 -21.31 45.92 -41.18
C TRP A 12 -22.65 46.31 -41.85
N ILE A 13 -23.66 45.41 -41.81
CA ILE A 13 -25.14 45.62 -41.94
C ILE A 13 -25.70 45.56 -43.41
N LEU A 14 -26.78 44.87 -43.83
CA LEU A 14 -28.06 44.27 -43.32
C LEU A 14 -28.34 42.96 -44.14
N LEU A 15 -28.61 41.77 -43.60
CA LEU A 15 -29.82 41.18 -42.98
C LEU A 15 -30.85 40.51 -43.93
N LEU A 16 -31.43 39.41 -43.41
CA LEU A 16 -32.53 38.52 -43.86
C LEU A 16 -32.07 37.28 -44.66
N HIS A 17 -32.20 36.03 -44.21
CA HIS A 17 -33.18 35.36 -43.33
C HIS A 17 -32.59 34.08 -42.68
N VAL A 18 -33.28 33.62 -41.63
CA VAL A 18 -33.21 32.31 -40.94
C VAL A 18 -32.48 32.31 -39.58
N SER A 19 -33.29 32.15 -38.53
CA SER A 19 -32.97 31.54 -37.24
C SER A 19 -34.29 30.99 -36.67
N PRO A 20 -34.32 30.10 -35.66
CA PRO A 20 -33.22 29.39 -35.01
C PRO A 20 -33.50 27.88 -34.83
N LEU A 21 -32.46 27.04 -34.82
CA LEU A 21 -32.46 25.83 -33.98
C LEU A 21 -31.07 25.67 -33.37
N GLY A 22 -31.07 25.47 -32.06
CA GLY A 22 -29.99 25.80 -31.15
C GLY A 22 -28.68 25.12 -31.47
N SER A 23 -27.63 25.92 -31.56
CA SER A 23 -26.27 25.45 -31.27
C SER A 23 -26.20 25.10 -29.78
N MET A 24 -26.34 23.82 -29.45
CA MET A 24 -26.00 23.33 -28.12
C MET A 24 -24.47 23.34 -28.01
N LYS A 25 -23.92 24.38 -27.36
CA LYS A 25 -22.54 24.33 -26.84
C LYS A 25 -22.53 23.29 -25.73
N LEU A 26 -22.22 22.04 -26.05
CA LEU A 26 -21.81 21.07 -25.05
C LEU A 26 -20.38 21.44 -24.65
N THR A 27 -20.23 22.13 -23.53
CA THR A 27 -18.94 22.27 -22.84
C THR A 27 -18.57 20.92 -22.26
N LEU A 28 -18.16 20.02 -23.15
CA LEU A 28 -17.53 18.76 -22.83
C LEU A 28 -16.10 19.05 -22.39
N PHE A 29 -15.77 18.57 -21.19
CA PHE A 29 -14.44 18.57 -20.58
C PHE A 29 -14.00 19.87 -19.90
N LYS A 30 -14.14 19.90 -18.57
CA LYS A 30 -13.12 20.49 -17.70
C LYS A 30 -12.70 19.44 -16.67
N SER A 31 -11.49 18.92 -16.82
CA SER A 31 -10.66 18.50 -15.69
C SER A 31 -9.36 19.29 -15.80
N PRO A 32 -9.00 20.00 -14.73
CA PRO A 32 -8.00 19.51 -13.79
C PRO A 32 -8.66 19.25 -12.42
N ARG A 33 -7.95 18.75 -11.40
CA ARG A 33 -8.46 18.88 -10.02
C ARG A 33 -8.78 20.37 -9.82
N ALA A 34 -10.05 20.71 -9.68
CA ALA A 34 -10.43 22.06 -9.31
C ALA A 34 -9.80 22.32 -7.94
N SER A 35 -9.08 23.43 -7.79
CA SER A 35 -9.05 24.09 -6.49
C SER A 35 -10.50 24.19 -6.02
N PRO A 36 -10.80 23.85 -4.76
CA PRO A 36 -12.18 23.92 -4.29
C PRO A 36 -12.76 25.29 -4.62
N GLU A 37 -13.99 25.31 -5.12
CA GLU A 37 -14.72 26.52 -5.49
C GLU A 37 -15.67 26.90 -4.35
N ASP A 38 -16.08 28.17 -4.31
CA ASP A 38 -17.00 28.66 -3.29
C ASP A 38 -18.33 27.88 -3.35
N GLY A 39 -18.69 27.24 -2.24
CA GLY A 39 -19.87 26.37 -2.13
C GLY A 39 -19.57 24.86 -2.19
N ASP A 40 -18.33 24.46 -2.45
CA ASP A 40 -17.92 23.05 -2.39
C ASP A 40 -18.05 22.50 -0.97
N ILE A 41 -18.37 21.20 -0.85
CA ILE A 41 -18.53 20.55 0.44
C ILE A 41 -17.66 19.30 0.57
N ARG A 42 -17.29 18.97 1.81
CA ARG A 42 -16.59 17.72 2.16
C ARG A 42 -17.04 17.21 3.52
N LEU A 43 -16.79 15.92 3.75
CA LEU A 43 -16.96 15.29 5.06
C LEU A 43 -15.61 15.10 5.75
N ALA A 44 -15.54 15.46 7.02
CA ALA A 44 -14.36 15.35 7.84
C ALA A 44 -14.64 14.65 9.18
N GLY A 45 -13.62 14.04 9.79
CA GLY A 45 -13.70 13.54 11.16
C GLY A 45 -14.44 12.20 11.35
N ALA A 46 -14.80 11.50 10.27
CA ALA A 46 -15.22 10.10 10.32
C ALA A 46 -14.26 9.19 9.55
N LYS A 47 -14.38 7.88 9.77
CA LYS A 47 -13.54 6.85 9.15
C LYS A 47 -14.01 6.43 7.75
N THR A 48 -15.32 6.51 7.50
CA THR A 48 -15.92 6.11 6.23
C THR A 48 -16.33 7.35 5.43
N HIS A 49 -16.20 7.28 4.10
CA HIS A 49 -16.49 8.39 3.20
C HIS A 49 -17.97 8.81 3.21
N SER A 50 -18.87 7.91 3.64
CA SER A 50 -20.31 8.14 3.71
C SER A 50 -20.77 8.83 4.99
N GLN A 51 -19.88 9.30 5.86
CA GLN A 51 -20.28 10.04 7.06
C GLN A 51 -19.19 11.03 7.48
N GLY A 52 -19.57 12.00 8.30
CA GLY A 52 -18.63 12.97 8.85
C GLY A 52 -19.26 14.32 9.14
N ARG A 53 -18.46 15.18 9.75
CA ARG A 53 -18.73 16.61 9.92
C ARG A 53 -18.75 17.28 8.56
N VAL A 54 -19.75 18.11 8.31
CA VAL A 54 -19.89 18.85 7.05
C VAL A 54 -19.02 20.10 7.08
N GLU A 55 -18.15 20.23 6.08
CA GLU A 55 -17.34 21.42 5.86
C GLU A 55 -17.63 22.00 4.47
N VAL A 56 -17.75 23.33 4.39
CA VAL A 56 -18.01 24.11 3.18
C VAL A 56 -16.78 24.93 2.84
N TYR A 57 -16.42 25.03 1.56
CA TYR A 57 -15.36 25.91 1.09
C TYR A 57 -15.94 27.26 0.70
N LEU A 58 -15.37 28.33 1.23
CA LEU A 58 -15.75 29.69 0.88
C LEU A 58 -14.55 30.63 1.06
N HIS A 59 -14.33 31.52 0.11
CA HIS A 59 -13.31 32.57 0.15
C HIS A 59 -11.90 32.04 0.45
N GLY A 60 -11.54 30.88 -0.09
CA GLY A 60 -10.20 30.32 0.08
C GLY A 60 -10.05 29.36 1.28
N GLU A 61 -11.05 29.26 2.15
CA GLU A 61 -10.96 28.52 3.41
C GLU A 61 -12.11 27.51 3.60
N TRP A 62 -11.79 26.39 4.24
CA TRP A 62 -12.79 25.42 4.71
C TRP A 62 -13.32 25.84 6.07
N GLY A 63 -14.64 25.80 6.23
CA GLY A 63 -15.32 26.07 7.49
C GLY A 63 -16.51 25.14 7.71
N THR A 64 -17.02 25.07 8.93
CA THR A 64 -18.01 24.07 9.34
C THR A 64 -19.44 24.59 9.24
N VAL A 65 -20.40 23.69 9.43
CA VAL A 65 -21.84 24.01 9.49
C VAL A 65 -22.34 23.80 10.92
N CYS A 66 -23.16 24.70 11.44
CA CYS A 66 -23.78 24.53 12.76
C CYS A 66 -24.99 23.59 12.72
N HIS A 67 -25.19 22.81 13.80
CA HIS A 67 -26.32 21.90 13.96
C HIS A 67 -27.67 22.58 14.23
N ASN A 68 -27.71 23.90 14.44
CA ASN A 68 -28.96 24.59 14.78
C ASN A 68 -29.90 24.53 13.59
N GLY A 69 -31.06 23.88 13.75
CA GLY A 69 -31.99 23.66 12.65
C GLY A 69 -31.60 22.54 11.68
N TRP A 70 -30.49 21.84 11.93
CA TRP A 70 -29.97 20.77 11.08
C TRP A 70 -30.84 19.52 11.13
N ASP A 71 -31.42 19.14 10.01
CA ASP A 71 -32.35 18.02 9.90
C ASP A 71 -32.11 17.12 8.68
N LEU A 72 -32.96 16.09 8.52
CA LEU A 72 -32.78 15.08 7.49
C LEU A 72 -32.82 15.65 6.05
N PRO A 73 -33.73 16.58 5.69
CA PRO A 73 -33.66 17.35 4.45
C PRO A 73 -32.29 17.99 4.19
N ASP A 74 -31.67 18.62 5.19
CA ASP A 74 -30.32 19.19 5.03
C ASP A 74 -29.29 18.11 4.71
N ALA A 75 -29.34 17.00 5.46
CA ALA A 75 -28.47 15.86 5.23
C ALA A 75 -28.68 15.25 3.83
N GLN A 76 -29.92 15.23 3.31
CA GLN A 76 -30.22 14.75 1.96
C GLN A 76 -29.55 15.61 0.89
N VAL A 77 -29.59 16.94 1.04
CA VAL A 77 -28.90 17.87 0.14
C VAL A 77 -27.39 17.64 0.19
N VAL A 78 -26.80 17.53 1.38
CA VAL A 78 -25.37 17.24 1.56
C VAL A 78 -24.98 15.92 0.93
N CYS A 79 -25.71 14.84 1.23
CA CYS A 79 -25.41 13.52 0.71
C CYS A 79 -25.55 13.47 -0.81
N ARG A 80 -26.56 14.13 -1.38
CA ARG A 80 -26.72 14.24 -2.84
C ARG A 80 -25.61 15.08 -3.48
N GLN A 81 -25.26 16.21 -2.89
CA GLN A 81 -24.18 17.08 -3.37
C GLN A 81 -22.81 16.38 -3.28
N LEU A 82 -22.65 15.39 -2.39
CA LEU A 82 -21.50 14.49 -2.30
C LEU A 82 -21.65 13.18 -3.09
N HIS A 83 -22.69 13.08 -3.93
CA HIS A 83 -22.96 11.94 -4.82
C HIS A 83 -23.34 10.63 -4.12
N PHE A 84 -23.92 10.68 -2.93
CA PHE A 84 -24.58 9.53 -2.28
C PHE A 84 -26.04 9.42 -2.70
N THR A 85 -26.56 8.18 -2.68
CA THR A 85 -27.95 7.86 -3.07
C THR A 85 -29.00 8.34 -2.08
N GLY A 86 -28.60 8.76 -0.88
CA GLY A 86 -29.50 9.34 0.12
C GLY A 86 -28.80 9.61 1.44
N ALA A 87 -29.53 10.22 2.37
CA ALA A 87 -29.10 10.42 3.75
C ALA A 87 -29.79 9.39 4.67
N VAL A 88 -28.99 8.73 5.51
CA VAL A 88 -29.45 7.88 6.61
C VAL A 88 -29.82 8.74 7.82
N SER A 89 -28.99 9.75 8.13
CA SER A 89 -29.21 10.60 9.31
C SER A 89 -28.50 11.95 9.21
N ALA A 90 -29.13 12.96 9.82
CA ALA A 90 -28.51 14.23 10.18
C ALA A 90 -27.93 14.12 11.60
N VAL A 91 -26.64 14.41 11.76
CA VAL A 91 -25.91 14.24 13.02
C VAL A 91 -25.56 15.59 13.62
N ALA A 92 -25.79 15.76 14.91
CA ALA A 92 -25.60 17.03 15.61
C ALA A 92 -24.59 16.90 16.75
N GLY A 93 -23.87 17.99 17.04
CA GLY A 93 -23.16 18.15 18.31
C GLY A 93 -21.70 17.69 18.26
N GLY A 94 -21.04 17.86 17.11
CA GLY A 94 -19.63 17.54 16.96
C GLY A 94 -19.32 16.05 17.11
N THR A 95 -20.28 15.15 16.81
CA THR A 95 -20.11 13.69 16.94
C THR A 95 -18.92 13.16 16.15
N PHE A 96 -18.61 13.78 15.02
CA PHE A 96 -17.43 13.47 14.18
C PHE A 96 -16.21 14.33 14.55
N GLY A 97 -16.14 14.79 15.80
CA GLY A 97 -15.14 15.74 16.28
C GLY A 97 -15.50 17.19 15.97
N GLU A 98 -14.93 18.10 16.77
CA GLU A 98 -15.01 19.54 16.57
C GLU A 98 -14.14 19.94 15.37
N GLY A 99 -14.66 20.77 14.48
CA GLY A 99 -13.85 21.42 13.45
C GLY A 99 -13.05 22.59 14.01
N SER A 100 -12.42 23.32 13.10
CA SER A 100 -11.61 24.48 13.42
C SER A 100 -11.80 25.56 12.36
N GLY A 101 -11.70 26.83 12.76
CA GLY A 101 -11.78 27.95 11.85
C GLY A 101 -13.18 28.56 11.81
N GLN A 102 -13.61 29.00 10.62
CA GLN A 102 -14.90 29.65 10.47
C GLN A 102 -16.05 28.62 10.50
N ILE A 103 -17.19 29.02 11.06
CA ILE A 103 -18.46 28.30 10.87
C ILE A 103 -19.21 29.10 9.81
N TRP A 104 -19.39 28.52 8.63
CA TRP A 104 -19.91 29.21 7.45
C TRP A 104 -21.43 29.30 7.42
N LEU A 105 -22.11 28.26 7.91
CA LEU A 105 -23.57 28.14 7.84
C LEU A 105 -24.15 27.90 9.24
N ASP A 106 -25.27 28.56 9.51
CA ASP A 106 -26.07 28.42 10.73
C ASP A 106 -27.55 28.60 10.39
N ARG A 107 -28.40 27.83 11.09
CA ARG A 107 -29.85 27.72 10.83
C ARG A 107 -30.17 27.37 9.38
N THR A 108 -29.38 26.47 8.82
CA THR A 108 -29.62 25.88 7.51
C THR A 108 -30.98 25.17 7.52
N LYS A 109 -31.78 25.44 6.51
CA LYS A 109 -33.10 24.85 6.29
C LYS A 109 -33.29 24.57 4.80
N CYS A 110 -33.01 23.34 4.42
CA CYS A 110 -33.27 22.80 3.11
C CYS A 110 -34.69 22.20 3.04
N VAL A 111 -35.26 22.21 1.84
CA VAL A 111 -36.48 21.46 1.48
C VAL A 111 -36.13 20.00 1.18
N GLY A 112 -34.87 19.70 0.87
CA GLY A 112 -34.35 18.37 0.56
C GLY A 112 -34.15 18.13 -0.94
N THR A 113 -34.54 19.06 -1.80
CA THR A 113 -34.47 18.98 -3.27
C THR A 113 -33.43 19.92 -3.90
N GLU A 114 -32.77 20.74 -3.09
CA GLU A 114 -31.76 21.69 -3.52
C GLU A 114 -30.49 21.00 -4.04
N ASN A 115 -29.89 21.53 -5.11
CA ASN A 115 -28.67 20.94 -5.69
C ASN A 115 -27.42 21.17 -4.84
N SER A 116 -27.43 22.16 -3.95
CA SER A 116 -26.30 22.51 -3.10
C SER A 116 -26.77 23.08 -1.77
N LEU A 117 -25.98 22.86 -0.72
CA LEU A 117 -26.22 23.40 0.61
C LEU A 117 -26.26 24.93 0.62
N SER A 118 -25.56 25.60 -0.30
CA SER A 118 -25.59 27.06 -0.46
C SER A 118 -26.91 27.60 -1.00
N ASN A 119 -27.78 26.74 -1.53
CA ASN A 119 -29.10 27.11 -2.07
C ASN A 119 -30.22 26.96 -1.04
N CYS A 120 -29.92 26.40 0.13
CA CYS A 120 -30.87 26.31 1.23
C CYS A 120 -31.02 27.67 1.93
N SER A 121 -32.05 27.82 2.76
CA SER A 121 -32.21 29.02 3.58
C SER A 121 -31.29 28.96 4.79
N TYR A 122 -30.53 30.01 5.09
CA TYR A 122 -29.63 30.12 6.27
C TYR A 122 -29.47 31.59 6.66
N ASN A 123 -28.85 31.87 7.82
CA ASN A 123 -28.71 33.22 8.39
C ASN A 123 -27.74 34.17 7.64
N GLY A 124 -27.16 33.72 6.51
CA GLY A 124 -26.06 34.39 5.80
C GLY A 124 -24.68 33.82 6.16
N TRP A 125 -23.74 33.95 5.22
CA TRP A 125 -22.40 33.35 5.35
C TRP A 125 -21.62 33.92 6.55
N GLY A 126 -21.11 33.02 7.40
CA GLY A 126 -20.30 33.37 8.56
C GLY A 126 -21.07 33.97 9.74
N ILE A 127 -22.39 34.17 9.60
CA ILE A 127 -23.27 34.66 10.67
C ILE A 127 -23.74 33.46 11.48
N ARG A 128 -23.25 33.34 12.71
CA ARG A 128 -23.48 32.16 13.57
C ARG A 128 -23.47 32.49 15.06
N ASP A 129 -24.34 31.83 15.82
CA ASP A 129 -24.35 31.85 17.30
C ASP A 129 -23.73 30.59 17.94
N CYS A 130 -23.09 29.74 17.11
CA CYS A 130 -22.59 28.42 17.50
C CYS A 130 -21.08 28.37 17.83
N THR A 131 -20.69 27.30 18.53
CA THR A 131 -19.29 26.86 18.71
C THR A 131 -19.03 25.53 17.99
N HIS A 132 -17.78 25.12 17.79
CA HIS A 132 -17.46 23.85 17.10
C HIS A 132 -17.97 22.58 17.81
N LYS A 133 -18.30 22.68 19.10
CA LYS A 133 -19.08 21.65 19.84
C LYS A 133 -20.44 21.38 19.21
N GLN A 134 -20.92 22.29 18.38
CA GLN A 134 -22.21 22.26 17.72
C GLN A 134 -22.08 22.04 16.22
N ASP A 135 -20.93 21.57 15.73
CA ASP A 135 -20.78 21.28 14.32
C ASP A 135 -21.73 20.16 13.88
N ALA A 136 -22.30 20.32 12.70
CA ALA A 136 -23.20 19.41 12.04
C ALA A 136 -22.45 18.34 11.26
N GLY A 137 -23.03 17.15 11.19
CA GLY A 137 -22.55 16.03 10.41
C GLY A 137 -23.68 15.30 9.70
N VAL A 138 -23.31 14.34 8.87
CA VAL A 138 -24.26 13.47 8.17
C VAL A 138 -23.79 12.03 8.20
N ILE A 139 -24.75 11.13 8.02
CA ILE A 139 -24.53 9.75 7.60
C ILE A 139 -25.33 9.56 6.32
N CYS A 140 -24.63 9.30 5.22
CA CYS A 140 -25.18 8.99 3.92
C CYS A 140 -25.36 7.48 3.75
N VAL A 141 -26.27 7.10 2.87
CA VAL A 141 -26.47 5.70 2.49
C VAL A 141 -25.19 5.24 1.79
N ALA A 142 -24.43 4.36 2.43
CA ALA A 142 -23.28 3.74 1.81
C ALA A 142 -23.78 2.95 0.59
N GLY A 143 -23.37 3.35 -0.61
CA GLY A 143 -23.46 2.47 -1.76
C GLY A 143 -22.64 1.23 -1.46
N THR A 144 -23.27 0.08 -1.34
CA THR A 144 -22.57 -1.20 -1.23
C THR A 144 -21.87 -1.48 -2.56
N SER A 145 -20.57 -1.19 -2.65
CA SER A 145 -19.62 -1.96 -3.46
C SER A 145 -18.21 -1.38 -3.33
N GLU A 146 -17.32 -2.12 -2.65
CA GLU A 146 -15.87 -1.91 -2.75
C GLU A 146 -15.28 -2.33 -4.11
N ASN A 147 -16.12 -2.79 -5.05
CA ASN A 147 -15.76 -3.34 -6.37
C ASN A 147 -16.31 -2.50 -7.54
N TYR A 148 -16.88 -1.32 -7.28
CA TYR A 148 -17.54 -0.48 -8.27
C TYR A 148 -16.70 0.77 -8.54
N VAL A 149 -16.09 0.83 -9.72
CA VAL A 149 -15.34 2.00 -10.16
C VAL A 149 -16.30 2.93 -10.89
N ASP A 150 -16.74 4.03 -10.27
CA ASP A 150 -17.59 5.07 -10.87
C ASP A 150 -16.83 6.39 -11.03
N HIS A 151 -16.62 6.84 -12.28
CA HIS A 151 -16.08 8.18 -12.59
C HIS A 151 -17.09 9.08 -13.33
N SER A 152 -18.40 8.83 -13.19
CA SER A 152 -19.45 9.60 -13.89
C SER A 152 -19.82 10.91 -13.19
N LEU A 153 -20.23 11.91 -13.98
CA LEU A 153 -20.76 13.22 -13.54
C LEU A 153 -22.12 13.46 -14.26
N ASP A 154 -23.09 12.58 -14.04
CA ASP A 154 -24.51 12.74 -14.41
C ASP A 154 -24.95 12.49 -15.88
N LEU A 155 -24.11 11.95 -16.77
CA LEU A 155 -24.49 11.61 -18.17
C LEU A 155 -24.25 10.15 -18.60
N SER A 156 -23.89 9.28 -17.65
CA SER A 156 -23.31 7.96 -17.93
C SER A 156 -24.31 6.89 -18.39
N ASP A 157 -25.54 6.91 -17.85
CA ASP A 157 -26.48 5.81 -18.07
C ASP A 157 -27.13 5.85 -19.46
N ASP A 158 -27.43 7.03 -19.99
CA ASP A 158 -27.95 7.21 -21.36
C ASP A 158 -26.92 6.80 -22.43
N LEU A 159 -25.64 7.11 -22.19
CA LEU A 159 -24.54 6.65 -23.05
C LEU A 159 -24.33 5.13 -22.95
N GLY A 160 -24.59 4.55 -21.78
CA GLY A 160 -24.63 3.09 -21.61
C GLY A 160 -25.73 2.46 -22.46
N GLN A 161 -26.95 3.02 -22.44
CA GLN A 161 -28.06 2.54 -23.26
C GLN A 161 -27.76 2.67 -24.77
N LEU A 162 -27.12 3.77 -25.19
CA LEU A 162 -26.67 3.93 -26.58
C LEU A 162 -25.68 2.82 -26.97
N PHE A 163 -24.71 2.50 -26.12
CA PHE A 163 -23.79 1.39 -26.35
C PHE A 163 -24.52 0.05 -26.43
N ASP A 164 -25.41 -0.22 -25.47
CA ASP A 164 -26.15 -1.48 -25.37
C ASP A 164 -27.14 -1.67 -26.55
N SER A 165 -27.57 -0.58 -27.20
CA SER A 165 -28.47 -0.61 -28.38
C SER A 165 -27.78 -0.92 -29.71
N GLU A 166 -26.45 -0.73 -29.79
CA GLU A 166 -25.65 -0.81 -31.02
C GLU A 166 -26.11 0.13 -32.17
N GLU A 167 -27.06 1.03 -31.91
CA GLU A 167 -27.61 1.91 -32.95
C GLU A 167 -26.60 3.00 -33.35
N GLY A 168 -26.25 3.06 -34.63
CA GLY A 168 -25.42 4.14 -35.18
C GLY A 168 -23.91 4.01 -34.88
N CYS A 169 -23.45 2.84 -34.44
CA CYS A 169 -22.03 2.56 -34.25
C CYS A 169 -21.28 2.52 -35.60
N ASP A 170 -20.09 3.12 -35.64
CA ASP A 170 -19.31 3.38 -36.86
C ASP A 170 -17.85 2.89 -36.75
N PHE A 171 -17.55 2.07 -35.73
CA PHE A 171 -16.22 1.53 -35.47
C PHE A 171 -16.29 0.15 -34.80
N LEU A 172 -15.48 -0.80 -35.26
CA LEU A 172 -15.46 -2.18 -34.73
C LEU A 172 -14.17 -2.48 -33.96
N ILE A 173 -14.29 -3.09 -32.79
CA ILE A 173 -13.16 -3.56 -31.98
C ILE A 173 -13.20 -5.09 -31.92
N GLN A 174 -12.16 -5.75 -32.42
CA GLN A 174 -12.07 -7.21 -32.47
C GLN A 174 -11.00 -7.74 -31.50
N GLY A 175 -11.42 -8.45 -30.45
CA GLY A 175 -10.53 -9.23 -29.59
C GLY A 175 -10.29 -10.62 -30.17
N GLN A 176 -9.07 -10.91 -30.59
CA GLN A 176 -8.66 -12.19 -31.18
C GLN A 176 -7.91 -13.05 -30.15
N THR A 177 -8.21 -14.35 -30.14
CA THR A 177 -7.54 -15.35 -29.29
C THR A 177 -7.32 -16.64 -30.06
N TYR A 178 -6.32 -17.43 -29.64
CA TYR A 178 -6.07 -18.77 -30.19
C TYR A 178 -6.41 -19.81 -29.12
N THR A 179 -7.06 -20.91 -29.49
CA THR A 179 -7.45 -21.99 -28.56
C THR A 179 -6.36 -23.03 -28.30
N GLY A 180 -5.18 -22.88 -28.92
CA GLY A 180 -4.04 -23.81 -28.81
C GLY A 180 -2.85 -23.24 -28.01
N LEU A 181 -1.99 -24.15 -27.51
CA LEU A 181 -0.74 -23.81 -26.79
C LEU A 181 0.32 -23.17 -27.71
N GLU A 182 0.18 -23.31 -29.03
CA GLU A 182 1.06 -22.70 -30.04
C GLU A 182 0.27 -22.04 -31.17
N ARG A 183 0.86 -21.01 -31.78
CA ARG A 183 0.26 -20.15 -32.83
C ARG A 183 -0.18 -20.86 -34.12
N TYR A 184 0.21 -22.13 -34.31
CA TYR A 184 0.07 -22.84 -35.59
C TYR A 184 -1.01 -23.94 -35.62
N ASP A 185 -1.52 -24.40 -34.47
CA ASP A 185 -2.53 -25.48 -34.38
C ASP A 185 -3.84 -25.06 -33.68
N GLY A 186 -3.99 -23.78 -33.31
CA GLY A 186 -5.16 -23.26 -32.59
C GLY A 186 -6.22 -22.62 -33.50
N GLU A 187 -7.51 -22.89 -33.20
CA GLU A 187 -8.64 -22.21 -33.86
C GLU A 187 -8.73 -20.76 -33.37
N MET A 188 -8.90 -19.82 -34.31
CA MET A 188 -8.99 -18.40 -34.00
C MET A 188 -10.42 -18.05 -33.56
N VAL A 189 -10.57 -17.63 -32.31
CA VAL A 189 -11.86 -17.19 -31.76
C VAL A 189 -11.82 -15.68 -31.54
N ASN A 190 -12.79 -14.97 -32.13
CA ASN A 190 -12.90 -13.53 -32.05
C ASN A 190 -14.11 -13.07 -31.21
N THR A 191 -14.01 -11.88 -30.62
CA THR A 191 -15.12 -11.16 -30.01
C THR A 191 -15.13 -9.76 -30.59
N THR A 192 -16.21 -9.42 -31.29
CA THR A 192 -16.37 -8.13 -31.95
C THR A 192 -17.30 -7.25 -31.12
N VAL A 193 -16.91 -6.00 -30.91
CA VAL A 193 -17.71 -5.00 -30.19
C VAL A 193 -17.92 -3.81 -31.12
N CYS A 194 -19.17 -3.41 -31.31
CA CYS A 194 -19.51 -2.20 -32.04
C CYS A 194 -19.44 -0.96 -31.14
N ALA A 195 -18.86 0.12 -31.62
CA ALA A 195 -18.67 1.34 -30.84
C ALA A 195 -18.69 2.60 -31.72
N HIS A 196 -18.76 3.76 -31.06
CA HIS A 196 -18.88 5.06 -31.68
C HIS A 196 -17.53 5.79 -31.67
N ARG A 197 -17.00 6.11 -32.86
CA ARG A 197 -15.75 6.83 -33.09
C ARG A 197 -15.69 8.18 -32.37
N MET A 198 -16.83 8.88 -32.34
CA MET A 198 -16.98 10.15 -31.62
C MET A 198 -16.63 10.04 -30.13
N ILE A 199 -16.90 8.88 -29.53
CA ILE A 199 -16.61 8.59 -28.11
C ILE A 199 -15.19 8.03 -27.97
N LEU A 200 -14.80 7.07 -28.82
CA LEU A 200 -13.47 6.45 -28.78
C LEU A 200 -12.33 7.41 -29.11
N SER A 201 -12.54 8.41 -29.96
CA SER A 201 -11.53 9.41 -30.34
C SER A 201 -11.03 10.26 -29.16
N ARG A 202 -11.77 10.29 -28.04
CA ARG A 202 -11.34 10.92 -26.78
C ARG A 202 -10.26 10.13 -26.04
N PHE A 203 -10.05 8.88 -26.43
CA PHE A 203 -9.10 7.96 -25.83
C PHE A 203 -8.05 7.58 -26.88
N PRO A 204 -6.85 8.20 -26.83
CA PRO A 204 -5.83 8.02 -27.86
C PRO A 204 -5.43 6.55 -28.10
N GLY A 205 -5.57 5.69 -27.09
CA GLY A 205 -5.24 4.28 -27.18
C GLY A 205 -6.07 3.47 -28.17
N PHE A 206 -7.30 3.90 -28.50
CA PHE A 206 -8.14 3.18 -29.47
C PHE A 206 -7.78 3.49 -30.93
N LYS A 207 -6.97 4.54 -31.18
CA LYS A 207 -6.55 4.95 -32.53
C LYS A 207 -7.70 5.10 -33.54
N ALA A 208 -8.88 5.53 -33.06
CA ALA A 208 -10.07 5.74 -33.86
C ALA A 208 -9.93 7.03 -34.71
N SER A 209 -9.10 6.95 -35.77
CA SER A 209 -8.92 7.97 -36.82
C SER A 209 -9.99 7.81 -37.90
N THR A 210 -10.29 8.83 -38.70
CA THR A 210 -11.25 8.76 -39.84
C THR A 210 -10.91 7.69 -40.89
N ASP A 211 -9.66 7.25 -40.97
CA ASP A 211 -9.18 6.34 -42.03
C ASP A 211 -9.28 4.85 -41.67
N VAL A 212 -9.69 4.54 -40.44
CA VAL A 212 -9.71 3.16 -39.91
C VAL A 212 -11.10 2.86 -39.34
N ASP A 213 -11.74 1.80 -39.81
CA ASP A 213 -13.09 1.42 -39.36
C ASP A 213 -13.08 0.26 -38.36
N GLN A 214 -11.92 -0.39 -38.17
CA GLN A 214 -11.77 -1.48 -37.23
C GLN A 214 -10.37 -1.57 -36.63
N ILE A 215 -10.29 -2.07 -35.40
CA ILE A 215 -9.03 -2.43 -34.74
C ILE A 215 -9.10 -3.88 -34.24
N SER A 216 -8.01 -4.63 -34.43
CA SER A 216 -7.88 -5.99 -33.90
C SER A 216 -6.81 -6.01 -32.81
N ILE A 217 -7.13 -6.61 -31.67
CA ILE A 217 -6.25 -6.76 -30.51
C ILE A 217 -6.13 -8.24 -30.16
N ASN A 218 -4.91 -8.70 -29.88
CA ASN A 218 -4.69 -10.05 -29.38
C ASN A 218 -4.93 -10.09 -27.87
N LEU A 219 -5.86 -10.91 -27.43
CA LEU A 219 -6.21 -11.10 -26.02
C LEU A 219 -5.83 -12.52 -25.57
N THR A 220 -5.73 -12.71 -24.26
CA THR A 220 -5.72 -14.05 -23.67
C THR A 220 -7.13 -14.62 -23.67
N GLN A 221 -7.25 -15.95 -23.64
CA GLN A 221 -8.55 -16.64 -23.64
C GLN A 221 -9.45 -16.20 -22.47
N ASN A 222 -8.85 -15.90 -21.31
CA ASN A 222 -9.55 -15.46 -20.11
C ASN A 222 -10.03 -14.00 -20.20
N CYS A 223 -9.32 -13.14 -20.93
CA CYS A 223 -9.64 -11.70 -20.98
C CYS A 223 -10.57 -11.32 -22.13
N ARG A 224 -10.62 -12.13 -23.18
CA ARG A 224 -11.55 -11.96 -24.31
C ARG A 224 -13.01 -11.68 -23.91
N PRO A 225 -13.67 -12.45 -23.01
CA PRO A 225 -15.07 -12.21 -22.66
C PRO A 225 -15.31 -10.87 -21.94
N HIS A 226 -14.27 -10.23 -21.40
CA HIS A 226 -14.38 -8.98 -20.65
C HIS A 226 -14.16 -7.72 -21.52
N LEU A 227 -13.82 -7.89 -22.81
CA LEU A 227 -13.66 -6.79 -23.74
C LEU A 227 -14.94 -5.91 -23.85
N PRO A 228 -16.16 -6.46 -23.99
CA PRO A 228 -17.37 -5.63 -24.07
C PRO A 228 -17.59 -4.79 -22.81
N SER A 229 -17.36 -5.35 -21.62
CA SER A 229 -17.48 -4.64 -20.34
C SER A 229 -16.52 -3.45 -20.25
N LEU A 230 -15.29 -3.62 -20.75
CA LEU A 230 -14.31 -2.54 -20.83
C LEU A 230 -14.75 -1.44 -21.80
N ILE A 231 -15.25 -1.80 -22.98
CA ILE A 231 -15.73 -0.80 -23.94
C ILE A 231 -16.92 -0.06 -23.36
N ARG A 232 -17.84 -0.76 -22.69
CA ARG A 232 -18.97 -0.15 -21.97
C ARG A 232 -18.51 0.86 -20.90
N TYR A 233 -17.42 0.58 -20.19
CA TYR A 233 -16.81 1.54 -19.25
C TYR A 233 -16.37 2.86 -19.90
N VAL A 234 -16.03 2.88 -21.19
CA VAL A 234 -15.70 4.11 -21.91
C VAL A 234 -16.92 5.07 -21.97
N TYR A 235 -18.12 4.51 -22.04
CA TYR A 235 -19.39 5.24 -22.11
C TYR A 235 -19.89 5.60 -20.72
N THR A 236 -19.89 4.63 -19.81
CA THR A 236 -20.52 4.77 -18.50
C THR A 236 -19.56 5.24 -17.41
N ARG A 237 -18.25 5.12 -17.62
CA ARG A 237 -17.25 5.28 -16.54
C ARG A 237 -17.52 4.39 -15.33
N ARG A 238 -18.31 3.32 -15.51
CA ARG A 238 -18.74 2.35 -14.50
C ARG A 238 -18.25 0.97 -14.88
N LEU A 239 -17.49 0.34 -13.99
CA LEU A 239 -17.01 -1.03 -14.19
C LEU A 239 -17.00 -1.77 -12.86
N GLU A 240 -17.58 -2.98 -12.87
CA GLU A 240 -17.44 -3.93 -11.79
C GLU A 240 -16.16 -4.72 -12.00
N VAL A 241 -15.22 -4.57 -11.06
CA VAL A 241 -13.96 -5.30 -11.08
C VAL A 241 -13.96 -6.31 -9.94
N THR A 242 -13.93 -7.59 -10.30
CA THR A 242 -13.76 -8.69 -9.35
C THR A 242 -12.29 -9.09 -9.25
N THR A 243 -11.94 -9.87 -8.24
CA THR A 243 -10.59 -10.41 -8.06
C THR A 243 -10.09 -11.23 -9.26
N THR A 244 -10.99 -11.98 -9.90
CA THR A 244 -10.69 -12.80 -11.08
C THR A 244 -10.59 -12.00 -12.38
N THR A 245 -11.27 -10.84 -12.44
CA THR A 245 -11.31 -10.00 -13.66
C THR A 245 -10.33 -8.83 -13.61
N ALA A 246 -9.78 -8.51 -12.43
CA ALA A 246 -8.83 -7.43 -12.22
C ALA A 246 -7.61 -7.53 -13.14
N GLU A 247 -7.05 -8.73 -13.32
CA GLU A 247 -5.92 -8.96 -14.23
C GLU A 247 -6.26 -8.55 -15.66
N CYS A 248 -7.40 -9.01 -16.15
CA CYS A 248 -7.87 -8.72 -17.50
C CYS A 248 -8.19 -7.25 -17.72
N PHE A 249 -8.87 -6.61 -16.77
CA PHE A 249 -9.16 -5.18 -16.88
C PHE A 249 -7.90 -4.34 -16.76
N HIS A 250 -6.91 -4.75 -15.97
CA HIS A 250 -5.62 -4.09 -15.94
C HIS A 250 -4.86 -4.23 -17.27
N GLN A 251 -4.86 -5.44 -17.86
CA GLN A 251 -4.21 -5.71 -19.16
C GLN A 251 -4.81 -4.84 -20.26
N LEU A 252 -6.14 -4.84 -20.33
CA LEU A 252 -6.90 -4.05 -21.29
C LEU A 252 -6.72 -2.55 -21.05
N ALA A 253 -6.76 -2.09 -19.80
CA ALA A 253 -6.54 -0.69 -19.46
C ALA A 253 -5.13 -0.22 -19.84
N SER A 254 -4.10 -1.06 -19.61
CA SER A 254 -2.73 -0.77 -20.05
C SER A 254 -2.65 -0.66 -21.58
N HIS A 255 -3.23 -1.63 -22.31
CA HIS A 255 -3.22 -1.63 -23.77
C HIS A 255 -3.84 -0.37 -24.39
N PHE A 256 -4.97 0.08 -23.85
CA PHE A 256 -5.67 1.29 -24.32
C PHE A 256 -5.23 2.58 -23.61
N GLY A 257 -4.21 2.54 -22.74
CA GLY A 257 -3.69 3.71 -22.03
C GLY A 257 -4.66 4.34 -21.02
N MET A 258 -5.59 3.56 -20.47
CA MET A 258 -6.59 3.99 -19.48
C MET A 258 -6.03 3.99 -18.06
N ARG A 259 -5.18 4.98 -17.76
CA ARG A 259 -4.40 5.06 -16.51
C ARG A 259 -5.23 4.94 -15.22
N ARG A 260 -6.39 5.62 -15.11
CA ARG A 260 -7.21 5.59 -13.90
C ARG A 260 -7.77 4.19 -13.62
N LEU A 261 -8.30 3.54 -14.65
CA LEU A 261 -8.81 2.17 -14.52
C LEU A 261 -7.68 1.19 -14.20
N MET A 262 -6.51 1.38 -14.79
CA MET A 262 -5.31 0.60 -14.48
C MET A 262 -4.91 0.77 -13.01
N GLU A 263 -4.86 2.00 -12.49
CA GLU A 263 -4.58 2.29 -11.08
C GLU A 263 -5.62 1.67 -10.13
N ASP A 264 -6.92 1.77 -10.46
CA ASP A 264 -8.01 1.24 -9.64
C ASP A 264 -8.01 -0.30 -9.62
N ALA A 265 -7.83 -0.95 -10.78
CA ALA A 265 -7.65 -2.40 -10.87
C ALA A 265 -6.38 -2.86 -10.15
N GLY A 266 -5.30 -2.08 -10.25
CA GLY A 266 -4.01 -2.34 -9.60
C GLY A 266 -4.11 -2.38 -8.07
N ARG A 267 -5.01 -1.59 -7.46
CA ARG A 267 -5.27 -1.62 -6.01
C ARG A 267 -5.91 -2.93 -5.54
N LEU A 268 -6.56 -3.69 -6.42
CA LEU A 268 -7.13 -4.98 -6.05
C LEU A 268 -6.05 -6.06 -5.97
N PHE A 269 -4.98 -5.96 -6.76
CA PHE A 269 -3.88 -6.93 -6.68
C PHE A 269 -3.22 -6.97 -5.32
N THR A 270 -3.06 -5.81 -4.65
CA THR A 270 -2.45 -5.77 -3.31
C THR A 270 -3.28 -6.52 -2.27
N LYS A 271 -4.61 -6.55 -2.42
CA LYS A 271 -5.52 -7.37 -1.58
C LYS A 271 -5.39 -8.87 -1.87
N LEU A 272 -4.99 -9.25 -3.09
CA LEU A 272 -4.86 -10.64 -3.55
C LEU A 272 -3.51 -11.29 -3.26
N LEU A 273 -2.44 -10.49 -3.19
CA LEU A 273 -1.10 -10.98 -2.87
C LEU A 273 -1.01 -11.84 -1.59
N PRO A 274 -1.74 -11.59 -0.47
CA PRO A 274 -1.65 -12.44 0.71
C PRO A 274 -2.51 -13.73 0.65
N GLU A 275 -3.43 -13.87 -0.31
CA GLU A 275 -4.36 -15.00 -0.36
C GLU A 275 -3.69 -16.30 -0.86
N ASP A 276 -2.85 -16.21 -1.90
CA ASP A 276 -2.18 -17.39 -2.45
C ASP A 276 -1.00 -17.83 -1.58
N ARG A 277 -1.11 -19.04 -1.05
CA ARG A 277 -0.09 -19.67 -0.21
C ARG A 277 1.08 -20.25 -1.00
N SER A 278 0.91 -20.49 -2.30
CA SER A 278 1.85 -21.22 -3.15
C SER A 278 2.97 -20.37 -3.75
N PHE A 279 2.84 -19.04 -3.68
CA PHE A 279 3.71 -18.05 -4.33
C PHE A 279 3.61 -17.97 -5.87
N LEU A 280 2.78 -18.80 -6.51
CA LEU A 280 2.64 -18.81 -7.97
C LEU A 280 1.95 -17.53 -8.48
N THR A 281 0.91 -17.07 -7.80
CA THR A 281 0.19 -15.84 -8.17
C THR A 281 1.12 -14.62 -8.12
N GLN A 282 1.98 -14.55 -7.11
CA GLN A 282 2.89 -13.42 -6.88
C GLN A 282 4.02 -13.38 -7.91
N VAL A 283 4.55 -14.54 -8.28
CA VAL A 283 5.54 -14.66 -9.38
C VAL A 283 4.89 -14.29 -10.71
N SER A 284 3.70 -14.82 -11.00
CA SER A 284 2.93 -14.47 -12.21
C SER A 284 2.63 -12.97 -12.31
N PHE A 285 2.14 -12.36 -11.23
CA PHE A 285 1.88 -10.92 -11.18
C PHE A 285 3.14 -10.08 -11.35
N TYR A 286 4.28 -10.55 -10.83
CA TYR A 286 5.56 -9.88 -11.08
C TYR A 286 5.94 -9.91 -12.56
N GLU A 287 5.93 -11.08 -13.21
CA GLU A 287 6.23 -11.22 -14.64
C GLU A 287 5.29 -10.38 -15.50
N TYR A 288 4.00 -10.40 -15.16
CA TYR A 288 2.99 -9.56 -15.78
C TYR A 288 3.31 -8.06 -15.61
N SER A 289 3.64 -7.62 -14.39
CA SER A 289 3.94 -6.22 -14.10
C SER A 289 5.16 -5.71 -14.89
N VAL A 290 6.17 -6.57 -15.11
CA VAL A 290 7.33 -6.27 -15.94
C VAL A 290 6.93 -6.10 -17.40
N GLY A 291 6.09 -7.00 -17.93
CA GLY A 291 5.56 -6.90 -19.30
C GLY A 291 4.64 -5.69 -19.52
N ALA A 292 3.84 -5.34 -18.53
CA ALA A 292 2.91 -4.20 -18.57
C ALA A 292 3.59 -2.85 -18.25
N GLY A 293 4.80 -2.86 -17.69
CA GLY A 293 5.49 -1.66 -17.23
C GLY A 293 4.90 -1.02 -15.97
N ASP A 294 4.08 -1.76 -15.20
CA ASP A 294 3.50 -1.28 -13.96
C ASP A 294 4.49 -1.42 -12.80
N ARG A 295 5.21 -0.33 -12.52
CA ARG A 295 6.21 -0.25 -11.46
C ARG A 295 5.61 -0.37 -10.05
N VAL A 296 4.36 0.03 -9.85
CA VAL A 296 3.73 -0.01 -8.53
C VAL A 296 3.37 -1.45 -8.18
N LEU A 297 2.74 -2.16 -9.11
CA LEU A 297 2.47 -3.59 -8.94
C LEU A 297 3.76 -4.39 -8.80
N GLN A 298 4.78 -4.08 -9.61
CA GLN A 298 6.08 -4.73 -9.55
C GLN A 298 6.71 -4.60 -8.15
N GLU A 299 6.75 -3.38 -7.60
CA GLU A 299 7.31 -3.13 -6.27
C GLU A 299 6.50 -3.83 -5.16
N ASN A 300 5.17 -3.82 -5.24
CA ASN A 300 4.31 -4.50 -4.28
C ASN A 300 4.54 -6.03 -4.27
N CYS A 301 4.68 -6.64 -5.46
CA CYS A 301 4.98 -8.07 -5.59
C CYS A 301 6.36 -8.40 -5.03
N LEU A 302 7.38 -7.62 -5.40
CA LEU A 302 8.75 -7.78 -4.90
C LEU A 302 8.80 -7.65 -3.38
N GLN A 303 8.17 -6.63 -2.82
CA GLN A 303 8.16 -6.38 -1.38
C GLN A 303 7.52 -7.55 -0.62
N TYR A 304 6.34 -8.02 -1.07
CA TYR A 304 5.66 -9.15 -0.43
C TYR A 304 6.49 -10.44 -0.47
N MET A 305 7.08 -10.75 -1.63
CA MET A 305 7.97 -11.91 -1.80
C MET A 305 9.24 -11.78 -0.97
N ALA A 306 9.85 -10.59 -0.91
CA ALA A 306 11.07 -10.32 -0.15
C ALA A 306 10.85 -10.50 1.36
N TRP A 307 9.69 -10.12 1.88
CA TRP A 307 9.39 -10.30 3.28
C TRP A 307 9.04 -11.74 3.64
N ASN A 308 8.59 -12.53 2.65
CA ASN A 308 8.26 -13.93 2.83
C ASN A 308 9.28 -14.86 2.14
N PHE A 309 10.51 -14.40 1.95
CA PHE A 309 11.54 -15.09 1.17
C PHE A 309 11.82 -16.51 1.67
N GLN A 310 11.87 -16.72 2.99
CA GLN A 310 12.05 -18.05 3.57
C GLN A 310 10.93 -19.02 3.18
N LYS A 311 9.68 -18.54 3.06
CA LYS A 311 8.56 -19.37 2.63
C LYS A 311 8.60 -19.60 1.12
N LEU A 312 8.96 -18.57 0.36
CA LEU A 312 9.15 -18.66 -1.09
C LEU A 312 10.19 -19.72 -1.46
N SER A 313 11.36 -19.73 -0.80
CA SER A 313 12.44 -20.68 -1.13
C SER A 313 12.09 -22.14 -0.80
N THR A 314 11.13 -22.38 0.09
CA THR A 314 10.62 -23.73 0.41
C THR A 314 9.38 -24.11 -0.40
N SER A 315 8.87 -23.18 -1.23
CA SER A 315 7.62 -23.36 -1.96
C SER A 315 7.83 -24.06 -3.31
N LYS A 316 6.75 -24.57 -3.90
CA LYS A 316 6.78 -25.14 -5.26
C LYS A 316 7.08 -24.10 -6.34
N ALA A 317 6.82 -22.82 -6.07
CA ALA A 317 7.11 -21.73 -7.01
C ALA A 317 8.60 -21.39 -7.10
N TRP A 318 9.45 -21.96 -6.24
CA TRP A 318 10.88 -21.63 -6.21
C TRP A 318 11.59 -21.91 -7.53
N SER A 319 11.26 -23.03 -8.18
CA SER A 319 11.82 -23.40 -9.49
C SER A 319 11.30 -22.54 -10.65
N SER A 320 10.17 -21.85 -10.49
CA SER A 320 9.62 -20.92 -11.48
C SER A 320 10.12 -19.48 -11.31
N VAL A 321 10.88 -19.18 -10.25
CA VAL A 321 11.46 -17.84 -10.05
C VAL A 321 12.57 -17.61 -11.09
N SER A 322 12.44 -16.56 -11.90
CA SER A 322 13.46 -16.16 -12.88
C SER A 322 14.72 -15.58 -12.22
N ALA A 323 15.84 -15.63 -12.93
CA ALA A 323 17.12 -15.08 -12.43
C ALA A 323 17.02 -13.58 -12.15
N GLU A 324 16.27 -12.84 -12.99
CA GLU A 324 16.05 -11.40 -12.87
C GLU A 324 15.21 -11.07 -11.63
N LEU A 325 14.14 -11.84 -11.37
CA LEU A 325 13.33 -11.71 -10.16
C LEU A 325 14.18 -12.00 -8.92
N LEU A 326 14.97 -13.08 -8.93
CA LEU A 326 15.82 -13.43 -7.81
C LEU A 326 16.89 -12.35 -7.55
N GLN A 327 17.50 -11.81 -8.60
CA GLN A 327 18.45 -10.70 -8.49
C GLN A 327 17.79 -9.46 -7.89
N ALA A 328 16.55 -9.14 -8.30
CA ALA A 328 15.78 -8.03 -7.75
C ALA A 328 15.51 -8.23 -6.25
N LEU A 329 15.09 -9.43 -5.83
CA LEU A 329 14.87 -9.78 -4.43
C LEU A 329 16.15 -9.66 -3.60
N LEU A 330 17.27 -10.24 -4.07
CA LEU A 330 18.55 -10.23 -3.37
C LEU A 330 19.17 -8.83 -3.31
N SER A 331 18.79 -7.90 -4.17
CA SER A 331 19.29 -6.52 -4.12
C SER A 331 18.64 -5.69 -3.00
N ARG A 332 17.55 -6.17 -2.39
CA ARG A 332 16.77 -5.41 -1.41
C ARG A 332 17.36 -5.39 0.00
N SER A 333 17.43 -4.22 0.63
CA SER A 333 17.85 -4.11 2.04
C SER A 333 16.80 -4.58 3.05
N ASP A 334 15.53 -4.60 2.68
CA ASP A 334 14.39 -5.02 3.52
C ASP A 334 14.01 -6.50 3.32
N LEU A 335 14.86 -7.29 2.64
CA LEU A 335 14.69 -8.74 2.53
C LEU A 335 14.70 -9.38 3.92
N VAL A 336 13.66 -10.15 4.24
CA VAL A 336 13.47 -10.78 5.55
C VAL A 336 13.94 -12.23 5.49
N VAL A 337 15.03 -12.53 6.20
CA VAL A 337 15.68 -13.84 6.19
C VAL A 337 16.27 -14.17 7.55
N PRO A 338 16.45 -15.46 7.91
CA PRO A 338 17.11 -15.82 9.15
C PRO A 338 18.55 -15.28 9.26
N GLY A 339 19.29 -15.27 8.15
CA GLY A 339 20.68 -14.81 8.06
C GLY A 339 21.19 -14.93 6.62
N GLU A 340 22.40 -14.42 6.33
CA GLU A 340 22.98 -14.53 4.98
C GLU A 340 23.40 -15.95 4.60
N THR A 341 23.70 -16.81 5.57
CA THR A 341 23.99 -18.22 5.29
C THR A 341 22.78 -18.97 4.76
N PHE A 342 21.58 -18.61 5.23
CA PHE A 342 20.34 -19.08 4.64
C PHE A 342 20.18 -18.60 3.20
N VAL A 343 20.52 -17.34 2.91
CA VAL A 343 20.45 -16.79 1.53
C VAL A 343 21.37 -17.56 0.60
N LEU A 344 22.61 -17.83 1.03
CA LEU A 344 23.57 -18.62 0.26
C LEU A 344 23.04 -20.03 -0.03
N ALA A 345 22.55 -20.73 1.00
CA ALA A 345 22.01 -22.08 0.85
C ALA A 345 20.76 -22.10 -0.06
N ALA A 346 19.87 -21.12 0.07
CA ALA A 346 18.69 -21.00 -0.79
C ALA A 346 19.07 -20.76 -2.26
N LEU A 347 20.10 -19.95 -2.51
CA LEU A 347 20.60 -19.72 -3.86
C LEU A 347 21.24 -20.98 -4.45
N GLU A 348 22.00 -21.73 -3.67
CA GLU A 348 22.57 -23.02 -4.10
C GLU A 348 21.47 -24.05 -4.43
N ASP A 349 20.42 -24.12 -3.61
CA ASP A 349 19.25 -24.95 -3.88
C ASP A 349 18.55 -24.51 -5.18
N TRP A 350 18.34 -23.21 -5.39
CA TRP A 350 17.76 -22.68 -6.63
C TRP A 350 18.59 -23.05 -7.86
N VAL A 351 19.91 -22.84 -7.81
CA VAL A 351 20.82 -23.20 -8.90
C VAL A 351 20.76 -24.69 -9.18
N SER A 352 20.66 -25.53 -8.15
CA SER A 352 20.55 -26.98 -8.32
C SER A 352 19.26 -27.41 -9.05
N GLN A 353 18.15 -26.69 -8.84
CA GLN A 353 16.86 -26.96 -9.47
C GLN A 353 16.77 -26.43 -10.90
N VAL A 354 17.41 -25.28 -11.18
CA VAL A 354 17.30 -24.52 -12.45
C VAL A 354 18.48 -24.76 -13.40
N ASN A 355 19.47 -25.57 -13.00
CA ASN A 355 20.82 -25.78 -13.57
C ASN A 355 20.94 -25.95 -15.10
N ARG A 356 19.85 -26.14 -15.85
CA ARG A 356 19.85 -26.25 -17.31
C ARG A 356 19.66 -24.92 -18.06
N THR A 357 19.30 -23.83 -17.36
CA THR A 357 18.90 -22.57 -18.02
C THR A 357 19.74 -21.35 -17.66
N THR A 358 20.52 -21.38 -16.58
CA THR A 358 21.24 -20.21 -16.06
C THR A 358 22.73 -20.23 -16.45
N SER A 359 23.21 -19.15 -17.07
CA SER A 359 24.64 -18.97 -17.41
C SER A 359 25.51 -18.86 -16.15
N GLU A 360 26.78 -19.31 -16.22
CA GLU A 360 27.77 -19.11 -15.14
C GLU A 360 27.91 -17.63 -14.76
N GLU A 361 27.81 -16.72 -15.73
CA GLU A 361 27.85 -15.28 -15.46
C GLU A 361 26.65 -14.81 -14.61
N GLN A 362 25.45 -15.30 -14.91
CA GLN A 362 24.25 -14.99 -14.13
C GLN A 362 24.34 -15.55 -12.71
N GLN A 363 24.89 -16.76 -12.55
CA GLN A 363 25.16 -17.34 -11.22
C GLN A 363 26.14 -16.46 -10.43
N ALA A 364 27.22 -15.99 -11.05
CA ALA A 364 28.18 -15.09 -10.41
C ALA A 364 27.53 -13.76 -9.99
N VAL A 365 26.65 -13.19 -10.83
CA VAL A 365 25.89 -11.98 -10.51
C VAL A 365 24.97 -12.17 -9.29
N LEU A 366 24.32 -13.33 -9.17
CA LEU A 366 23.47 -13.66 -8.03
C LEU A 366 24.29 -13.88 -6.75
N LEU A 367 25.37 -14.67 -6.84
CA LEU A 367 26.30 -14.93 -5.73
C LEU A 367 26.94 -13.64 -5.21
N ALA A 368 27.23 -12.69 -6.10
CA ALA A 368 27.76 -11.38 -5.71
C ALA A 368 26.81 -10.55 -4.83
N ARG A 369 25.51 -10.89 -4.77
CA ARG A 369 24.51 -10.21 -3.91
C ARG A 369 24.43 -10.77 -2.49
N VAL A 370 25.10 -11.88 -2.20
CA VAL A 370 25.19 -12.43 -0.83
C VAL A 370 26.18 -11.62 0.00
N ARG A 371 25.79 -11.22 1.21
CA ARG A 371 26.58 -10.30 2.05
C ARG A 371 27.49 -11.07 3.00
N PHE A 372 28.63 -11.54 2.49
CA PHE A 372 29.62 -12.31 3.27
C PHE A 372 30.08 -11.63 4.57
N PRO A 373 30.25 -10.29 4.64
CA PRO A 373 30.56 -9.61 5.91
C PRO A 373 29.50 -9.80 7.01
N MET A 374 28.24 -10.11 6.64
CA MET A 374 27.14 -10.36 7.57
C MET A 374 26.93 -11.86 7.88
N ILE A 375 27.82 -12.75 7.40
CA ILE A 375 27.87 -14.16 7.80
C ILE A 375 28.73 -14.28 9.07
N PRO A 376 28.31 -15.02 10.12
CA PRO A 376 29.14 -15.25 11.31
C PRO A 376 30.51 -15.84 10.95
N ALA A 377 31.58 -15.40 11.63
CA ALA A 377 32.96 -15.79 11.30
C ALA A 377 33.19 -17.31 11.28
N LYS A 378 32.51 -18.07 12.15
CA LYS A 378 32.56 -19.54 12.17
C LYS A 378 31.98 -20.13 10.89
N GLU A 379 30.77 -19.71 10.51
CA GLU A 379 30.09 -20.19 9.30
C GLU A 379 30.86 -19.77 8.05
N LEU A 380 31.43 -18.56 8.04
CA LEU A 380 32.25 -18.06 6.94
C LEU A 380 33.46 -18.96 6.64
N PHE A 381 34.09 -19.52 7.69
CA PHE A 381 35.18 -20.48 7.54
C PHE A 381 34.69 -21.82 6.94
N GLU A 382 33.49 -22.24 7.30
CA GLU A 382 32.90 -23.50 6.83
C GLU A 382 32.45 -23.43 5.36
N VAL A 383 32.11 -22.24 4.83
CA VAL A 383 31.62 -22.03 3.44
C VAL A 383 32.47 -22.73 2.39
N ARG A 384 33.80 -22.72 2.53
CA ARG A 384 34.71 -23.37 1.56
C ARG A 384 34.49 -24.89 1.45
N PHE A 385 34.01 -25.51 2.51
CA PHE A 385 33.83 -26.96 2.60
C PHE A 385 32.38 -27.38 2.37
N THR A 386 31.42 -26.50 2.66
CA THR A 386 29.99 -26.80 2.59
C THR A 386 29.34 -26.38 1.28
N SER A 387 29.84 -25.31 0.65
CA SER A 387 29.25 -24.74 -0.56
C SER A 387 29.50 -25.61 -1.79
N ALA A 388 28.43 -26.02 -2.46
CA ALA A 388 28.53 -26.79 -3.70
C ALA A 388 29.04 -25.95 -4.89
N LEU A 389 28.87 -24.62 -4.85
CA LEU A 389 29.25 -23.70 -5.92
C LEU A 389 30.67 -23.12 -5.76
N TYR A 390 31.35 -23.43 -4.65
CA TYR A 390 32.70 -22.92 -4.39
C TYR A 390 33.71 -23.29 -5.48
N SER A 391 33.66 -24.53 -5.98
CA SER A 391 34.60 -25.01 -7.00
C SER A 391 34.41 -24.33 -8.35
N ALA A 392 33.16 -24.01 -8.71
CA ALA A 392 32.81 -23.34 -9.95
C ALA A 392 33.15 -21.83 -9.92
N HIS A 393 32.96 -21.17 -8.76
CA HIS A 393 33.10 -19.71 -8.60
C HIS A 393 34.24 -19.32 -7.65
N GLN A 394 35.37 -20.04 -7.69
CA GLN A 394 36.43 -19.94 -6.69
C GLN A 394 36.96 -18.51 -6.48
N THR A 395 37.16 -17.75 -7.56
CA THR A 395 37.69 -16.37 -7.51
C THR A 395 36.73 -15.44 -6.78
N LEU A 396 35.43 -15.50 -7.10
CA LEU A 396 34.38 -14.70 -6.46
C LEU A 396 34.27 -15.03 -4.96
N TYR A 397 34.27 -16.33 -4.61
CA TYR A 397 34.24 -16.76 -3.21
C TYR A 397 35.47 -16.28 -2.46
N GLN A 398 36.67 -16.37 -3.04
CA GLN A 398 37.91 -15.90 -2.39
C GLN A 398 37.86 -14.40 -2.08
N GLU A 399 37.40 -13.58 -3.03
CA GLU A 399 37.23 -12.14 -2.82
C GLU A 399 36.22 -11.84 -1.71
N LYS A 400 35.06 -12.48 -1.76
CA LYS A 400 33.97 -12.29 -0.78
C LYS A 400 34.35 -12.81 0.62
N LEU A 401 35.06 -13.93 0.71
CA LEU A 401 35.60 -14.47 1.97
C LEU A 401 36.63 -13.53 2.57
N LEU A 402 37.57 -13.00 1.77
CA LEU A 402 38.56 -12.03 2.24
C LEU A 402 37.88 -10.80 2.85
N LYS A 403 36.90 -10.25 2.13
CA LYS A 403 36.09 -9.11 2.60
C LYS A 403 35.35 -9.41 3.91
N GLY A 404 34.79 -10.62 4.03
CA GLY A 404 34.12 -11.08 5.24
C GLY A 404 35.08 -11.19 6.42
N PHE A 405 36.23 -11.87 6.26
CA PHE A 405 37.21 -12.02 7.33
C PHE A 405 37.79 -10.67 7.77
N GLU A 406 38.06 -9.77 6.84
CA GLU A 406 38.52 -8.42 7.15
C GLU A 406 37.50 -7.66 8.03
N ALA A 407 36.21 -7.75 7.70
CA ALA A 407 35.13 -7.16 8.50
C ALA A 407 35.07 -7.74 9.93
N HIS A 408 35.39 -9.03 10.08
CA HIS A 408 35.39 -9.70 11.38
C HIS A 408 36.65 -9.44 12.21
N SER A 409 37.80 -9.21 11.56
CA SER A 409 39.11 -9.10 12.20
C SER A 409 39.53 -7.67 12.56
N LEU A 410 38.96 -6.65 11.93
CA LEU A 410 39.34 -5.26 12.16
C LEU A 410 38.33 -4.52 13.06
N PRO A 411 38.78 -3.71 14.03
CA PRO A 411 37.91 -2.73 14.68
C PRO A 411 37.31 -1.77 13.65
N PHE A 412 36.05 -1.36 13.85
CA PHE A 412 35.34 -0.50 12.89
C PHE A 412 36.09 0.80 12.54
N GLY A 413 36.77 1.41 13.51
CA GLY A 413 37.60 2.60 13.27
C GLY A 413 38.77 2.37 12.30
N THR A 414 39.34 1.16 12.28
CA THR A 414 40.42 0.77 11.37
C THR A 414 39.87 0.33 10.02
N LEU A 415 38.70 -0.33 10.01
CA LEU A 415 38.01 -0.76 8.79
C LEU A 415 37.74 0.42 7.85
N LYS A 416 37.39 1.60 8.40
CA LYS A 416 37.19 2.85 7.63
C LYS A 416 38.41 3.26 6.79
N ASN A 417 39.61 2.90 7.21
CA ASN A 417 40.86 3.25 6.53
C ASN A 417 41.31 2.18 5.53
N SER A 418 40.59 1.04 5.43
CA SER A 418 40.91 0.01 4.46
C SER A 418 40.46 0.40 3.05
N SER A 419 41.24 0.03 2.04
CA SER A 419 40.92 0.25 0.63
C SER A 419 39.74 -0.58 0.14
N THR A 420 39.39 -1.68 0.83
CA THR A 420 38.30 -2.59 0.47
C THR A 420 36.96 -2.18 1.09
N PHE A 421 36.96 -1.32 2.11
CA PHE A 421 35.76 -0.85 2.78
C PHE A 421 35.23 0.42 2.12
N GLN A 422 34.03 0.34 1.57
CA GLN A 422 33.27 1.50 1.13
C GLN A 422 32.07 1.68 2.06
N ARG A 423 31.94 2.86 2.68
CA ARG A 423 30.87 3.15 3.66
C ARG A 423 29.45 2.93 3.12
N ASN A 424 29.26 3.13 1.82
CA ASN A 424 27.96 3.00 1.15
C ASN A 424 27.74 1.62 0.52
N ASP A 425 28.66 0.68 0.75
CA ASP A 425 28.56 -0.66 0.20
C ASP A 425 27.50 -1.48 0.95
N GLN A 426 26.59 -2.05 0.18
CA GLN A 426 25.48 -2.84 0.71
C GLN A 426 25.95 -4.12 1.42
N ASP A 427 27.15 -4.62 1.12
CA ASP A 427 27.71 -5.82 1.75
C ASP A 427 27.92 -5.66 3.27
N TYR A 428 28.09 -4.43 3.76
CA TYR A 428 28.27 -4.12 5.18
C TYR A 428 26.98 -3.69 5.89
N GLN A 429 25.86 -3.63 5.16
CA GLN A 429 24.57 -3.29 5.74
C GLN A 429 23.81 -4.58 6.04
N PRO A 430 23.35 -4.81 7.28
CA PRO A 430 22.52 -5.97 7.57
C PRO A 430 21.17 -5.85 6.86
N ARG A 431 20.60 -6.99 6.47
CA ARG A 431 19.18 -7.08 6.06
C ARG A 431 18.30 -7.18 7.31
N ILE A 432 17.04 -7.59 7.14
CA ILE A 432 16.14 -7.84 8.26
C ILE A 432 16.33 -9.29 8.71
N TYR A 433 17.25 -9.49 9.66
CA TYR A 433 17.59 -10.81 10.16
C TYR A 433 16.62 -11.27 11.25
N THR A 434 15.90 -12.35 10.96
CA THR A 434 14.95 -12.99 11.90
C THR A 434 15.57 -14.13 12.70
N GLY A 435 16.81 -14.53 12.41
CA GLY A 435 17.53 -15.52 13.20
C GLY A 435 18.07 -14.96 14.52
N PRO A 436 18.34 -15.82 15.52
CA PRO A 436 19.13 -15.43 16.69
C PRO A 436 20.53 -14.96 16.26
N PRO A 437 21.15 -13.98 16.95
CA PRO A 437 20.64 -13.24 18.10
C PRO A 437 19.84 -11.98 17.73
N TRP A 438 19.64 -11.68 16.44
CA TRP A 438 19.17 -10.39 15.95
C TRP A 438 17.67 -10.13 16.10
N SER A 439 16.88 -11.18 16.33
CA SER A 439 15.46 -11.02 16.57
C SER A 439 14.94 -11.85 17.72
N VAL A 440 13.84 -11.38 18.33
CA VAL A 440 13.03 -12.14 19.28
C VAL A 440 11.58 -12.09 18.85
N THR A 441 10.96 -13.27 18.88
CA THR A 441 9.56 -13.48 18.53
C THR A 441 8.70 -13.44 19.79
N PHE A 442 7.63 -12.67 19.77
CA PHE A 442 6.66 -12.58 20.85
C PHE A 442 5.37 -13.29 20.46
N ASN A 443 5.04 -14.40 21.15
CA ASN A 443 3.79 -15.13 20.98
C ASN A 443 2.86 -14.87 22.19
N GLN A 444 1.60 -14.51 21.91
CA GLN A 444 0.61 -14.12 22.92
C GLN A 444 -0.07 -15.29 23.61
N SER A 445 0.02 -16.51 23.09
CA SER A 445 -0.74 -17.67 23.61
C SER A 445 -0.23 -18.24 24.94
N VAL A 446 0.68 -17.55 25.63
CA VAL A 446 1.22 -17.99 26.93
C VAL A 446 0.65 -17.10 28.03
N GLU A 447 -0.63 -17.27 28.35
CA GLU A 447 -1.17 -16.86 29.65
C GLU A 447 -0.54 -17.73 30.75
N THR A 448 0.58 -17.29 31.33
CA THR A 448 1.14 -17.94 32.52
C THR A 448 0.26 -17.70 33.74
N VAL A 449 -0.52 -18.73 34.10
CA VAL A 449 -1.14 -19.10 35.38
C VAL A 449 -0.99 -18.06 36.52
N GLN A 450 -2.10 -17.39 36.87
CA GLN A 450 -2.25 -16.67 38.13
C GLN A 450 -2.22 -17.66 39.32
N ARG A 451 -1.17 -17.64 40.14
CA ARG A 451 -1.23 -18.25 41.48
C ARG A 451 -2.10 -17.39 42.38
N GLN A 452 -3.29 -17.89 42.74
CA GLN A 452 -4.11 -17.31 43.80
C GLN A 452 -3.37 -17.45 45.14
N ILE A 453 -3.19 -16.34 45.85
CA ILE A 453 -2.74 -16.34 47.25
C ILE A 453 -3.96 -16.03 48.12
N ASN A 454 -4.38 -17.02 48.91
CA ASN A 454 -5.43 -16.87 49.91
C ASN A 454 -4.89 -16.06 51.10
N ASN A 455 -5.54 -14.93 51.41
CA ASN A 455 -5.27 -14.18 52.64
C ASN A 455 -6.33 -14.54 53.69
N GLN A 456 -5.92 -15.19 54.78
CA GLN A 456 -6.74 -15.34 55.99
C GLN A 456 -6.60 -14.09 56.88
N TYR A 457 -7.71 -13.62 57.42
CA TYR A 457 -7.78 -12.49 58.35
C TYR A 457 -7.70 -12.99 59.80
N ASN A 458 -6.84 -12.36 60.61
CA ASN A 458 -6.88 -12.50 62.07
C ASN A 458 -7.52 -11.27 62.74
N HIS A 459 -8.39 -11.53 63.70
CA HIS A 459 -9.06 -10.54 64.55
C HIS A 459 -8.11 -9.92 65.57
N ARG A 460 -7.42 -8.84 65.20
CA ARG A 460 -6.97 -7.76 66.10
C ARG A 460 -6.35 -6.66 65.24
N GLY A 461 -7.02 -5.50 65.22
CA GLY A 461 -6.77 -4.41 64.27
C GLY A 461 -5.42 -3.71 64.41
N SER A 462 -4.36 -4.31 63.85
CA SER A 462 -3.17 -3.55 63.43
C SER A 462 -2.99 -3.71 61.91
N TYR A 463 -3.21 -2.63 61.18
CA TYR A 463 -2.92 -2.56 59.75
C TYR A 463 -1.40 -2.42 59.56
N ARG A 464 -0.69 -3.54 59.33
CA ARG A 464 0.62 -3.47 58.67
C ARG A 464 0.34 -3.34 57.18
N GLY A 465 0.42 -2.11 56.68
CA GLY A 465 0.47 -1.85 55.24
C GLY A 465 1.74 -2.47 54.67
N SER A 466 1.65 -3.74 54.26
CA SER A 466 2.64 -4.32 53.36
C SER A 466 2.52 -3.54 52.06
N TYR A 467 3.62 -2.93 51.60
CA TYR A 467 3.69 -2.31 50.29
C TYR A 467 3.08 -3.27 49.29
N TYR A 468 1.97 -2.85 48.68
CA TYR A 468 1.36 -3.60 47.59
C TYR A 468 2.41 -3.68 46.48
N ASN A 469 3.09 -4.83 46.38
CA ASN A 469 3.63 -5.28 45.11
C ASN A 469 2.41 -5.44 44.20
N THR A 470 2.04 -4.37 43.51
CA THR A 470 1.20 -4.47 42.33
C THR A 470 1.90 -5.47 41.40
N PRO A 471 1.22 -6.54 40.96
CA PRO A 471 1.82 -7.44 40.00
C PRO A 471 2.12 -6.62 38.75
N MET A 472 3.40 -6.46 38.39
CA MET A 472 3.79 -5.90 37.11
C MET A 472 3.03 -6.68 36.01
N PRO A 473 2.42 -6.01 35.01
CA PRO A 473 1.96 -6.73 33.83
C PRO A 473 3.19 -7.39 33.19
N ARG A 474 3.29 -8.73 33.26
CA ARG A 474 4.39 -9.52 32.68
C ARG A 474 4.23 -9.61 31.16
N THR A 475 4.34 -8.47 30.48
CA THR A 475 4.50 -8.34 29.02
C THR A 475 5.88 -7.79 28.64
N ILE A 476 6.85 -7.85 29.57
CA ILE A 476 8.24 -7.44 29.35
C ILE A 476 9.06 -8.67 28.99
N GLN A 477 9.64 -8.67 27.79
CA GLN A 477 10.69 -9.62 27.41
C GLN A 477 12.03 -8.89 27.37
N THR A 478 13.09 -9.62 27.68
CA THR A 478 14.46 -9.12 27.53
C THR A 478 15.19 -9.92 26.48
N GLN A 479 15.88 -9.22 25.58
CA GLN A 479 16.74 -9.82 24.57
C GLN A 479 18.17 -9.30 24.75
N SER A 480 19.16 -10.13 24.48
CA SER A 480 20.54 -9.69 24.42
C SER A 480 21.07 -9.91 23.01
N THR A 481 21.60 -8.87 22.38
CA THR A 481 22.18 -8.93 21.04
C THR A 481 23.64 -8.50 21.08
N PRO A 482 24.55 -9.09 20.30
CA PRO A 482 25.90 -8.60 20.22
C PRO A 482 25.92 -7.19 19.61
N VAL A 483 26.91 -6.40 19.98
CA VAL A 483 27.12 -5.05 19.42
C VAL A 483 27.43 -5.13 17.92
N HIS A 484 28.20 -6.14 17.53
CA HIS A 484 28.56 -6.45 16.16
C HIS A 484 28.63 -7.97 15.99
N ILE A 485 28.37 -8.48 14.79
CA ILE A 485 28.54 -9.90 14.44
C ILE A 485 30.01 -10.39 14.51
N SER A 486 30.96 -9.48 14.77
CA SER A 486 32.39 -9.76 14.75
C SER A 486 32.78 -10.50 16.01
N ALA A 487 33.69 -11.47 15.85
CA ALA A 487 34.27 -12.19 16.97
C ALA A 487 34.89 -11.24 18.03
N LEU A 488 35.39 -10.06 17.63
CA LEU A 488 35.94 -9.05 18.54
C LEU A 488 34.89 -8.47 19.52
N PHE A 489 33.62 -8.56 19.17
CA PHE A 489 32.49 -8.01 19.92
C PHE A 489 31.57 -9.10 20.47
N ALA A 490 31.97 -10.38 20.39
CA ALA A 490 31.17 -11.50 20.87
C ALA A 490 30.79 -11.36 22.35
N ASP A 491 31.71 -10.85 23.17
CA ASP A 491 31.49 -10.64 24.61
C ASP A 491 30.78 -9.31 24.93
N LYS A 492 30.62 -8.44 23.93
CA LYS A 492 29.97 -7.13 24.09
C LYS A 492 28.51 -7.26 23.67
N MET A 493 27.65 -7.45 24.67
CA MET A 493 26.22 -7.63 24.48
C MET A 493 25.43 -6.38 24.86
N VAL A 494 24.41 -6.08 24.07
CA VAL A 494 23.41 -5.06 24.31
C VAL A 494 22.14 -5.73 24.81
N ASN A 495 21.71 -5.34 26.01
CA ASN A 495 20.46 -5.81 26.57
C ASN A 495 19.31 -4.88 26.18
N TRP A 496 18.23 -5.47 25.69
CA TRP A 496 17.01 -4.79 25.25
C TRP A 496 15.85 -5.20 26.14
N GLN A 497 14.99 -4.24 26.47
CA GLN A 497 13.69 -4.45 27.08
C GLN A 497 12.62 -4.20 26.03
N LEU A 498 11.77 -5.21 25.82
CA LEU A 498 10.73 -5.25 24.81
C LEU A 498 9.37 -5.29 25.51
N ASN A 499 8.49 -4.37 25.14
CA ASN A 499 7.12 -4.31 25.67
C ASN A 499 6.13 -4.19 24.51
N LEU A 500 4.98 -4.84 24.66
CA LEU A 500 3.83 -4.66 23.79
C LEU A 500 2.65 -4.13 24.62
N PHE A 501 2.04 -3.05 24.14
CA PHE A 501 0.91 -2.39 24.76
C PHE A 501 -0.30 -2.47 23.84
N LYS A 502 -1.32 -3.23 24.25
CA LYS A 502 -2.60 -3.29 23.53
C LYS A 502 -3.60 -2.30 24.09
N LYS A 503 -3.68 -2.18 25.41
CA LYS A 503 -4.65 -1.32 26.10
C LYS A 503 -3.95 -0.11 26.70
N ARG A 504 -4.70 0.98 26.82
CA ARG A 504 -4.21 2.22 27.44
C ARG A 504 -3.84 2.00 28.92
N SER A 505 -4.51 1.06 29.60
CA SER A 505 -4.16 0.60 30.94
C SER A 505 -2.75 0.04 31.04
N ASP A 506 -2.29 -0.71 30.04
CA ASP A 506 -0.98 -1.37 30.04
C ASP A 506 0.15 -0.34 29.96
N CYS A 507 -0.08 0.72 29.19
CA CYS A 507 0.81 1.89 29.11
C CYS A 507 0.88 2.63 30.44
N SER A 508 -0.28 2.95 31.03
CA SER A 508 -0.35 3.65 32.32
C SER A 508 0.31 2.86 33.44
N ASN A 509 0.07 1.54 33.51
CA ASN A 509 0.69 0.65 34.50
C ASN A 509 2.22 0.56 34.34
N SER A 510 2.72 0.79 33.13
CA SER A 510 4.16 0.81 32.82
C SER A 510 4.76 2.22 32.93
N GLY A 511 3.98 3.23 33.35
CA GLY A 511 4.43 4.62 33.49
C GLY A 511 4.73 5.31 32.16
N VAL A 512 4.05 4.92 31.08
CA VAL A 512 4.27 5.43 29.72
C VAL A 512 2.98 6.01 29.14
N ARG A 513 3.09 7.11 28.38
CA ARG A 513 2.02 7.61 27.52
C ARG A 513 2.13 6.97 26.12
N CYS A 514 1.10 6.25 25.70
CA CYS A 514 0.96 5.75 24.33
C CYS A 514 -0.01 6.64 23.57
N ASP A 515 0.44 7.23 22.45
CA ASP A 515 -0.38 8.14 21.64
C ASP A 515 -1.32 7.37 20.70
N SER A 516 -0.94 6.16 20.27
CA SER A 516 -1.81 5.21 19.57
C SER A 516 -1.58 3.78 20.06
N LEU A 517 -2.52 2.88 19.77
CA LEU A 517 -2.52 1.49 20.20
C LEU A 517 -2.94 0.56 19.04
N PRO A 518 -2.39 -0.65 18.94
CA PRO A 518 -1.34 -1.21 19.77
C PRO A 518 0.02 -0.54 19.53
N ALA A 519 0.79 -0.38 20.60
CA ALA A 519 2.12 0.20 20.58
C ALA A 519 3.14 -0.83 21.05
N ALA A 520 4.27 -0.91 20.37
CA ALA A 520 5.41 -1.67 20.84
C ALA A 520 6.49 -0.70 21.29
N ARG A 521 7.19 -1.08 22.36
CA ARG A 521 8.34 -0.34 22.87
C ARG A 521 9.56 -1.22 22.91
N MET A 522 10.66 -0.67 22.42
CA MET A 522 11.97 -1.28 22.47
C MET A 522 12.96 -0.30 23.10
N ARG A 523 13.56 -0.69 24.23
CA ARG A 523 14.49 0.16 24.98
C ARG A 523 15.81 -0.56 25.23
N MET A 524 16.91 0.14 25.00
CA MET A 524 18.25 -0.32 25.38
C MET A 524 18.46 -0.15 26.90
N SER A 525 18.91 -1.19 27.57
CA SER A 525 19.29 -1.16 28.99
C SER A 525 20.70 -0.57 29.12
N THR A 526 20.80 0.63 29.68
CA THR A 526 22.01 1.47 29.67
C THR A 526 23.06 1.10 30.72
N SER A 527 22.92 0.00 31.45
CA SER A 527 23.76 -0.23 32.64
C SER A 527 25.23 -0.55 32.31
N ASN A 528 25.55 -1.09 31.13
CA ASN A 528 26.91 -1.58 30.81
C ASN A 528 27.49 -1.11 29.46
N PHE A 529 26.78 -0.31 28.67
CA PHE A 529 27.25 0.08 27.33
C PHE A 529 27.70 1.54 27.30
N GLN A 530 29.01 1.79 27.20
CA GLN A 530 29.53 3.08 26.79
C GLN A 530 29.13 3.29 25.32
N TYR A 531 28.39 4.37 25.05
CA TYR A 531 27.92 4.75 23.72
C TYR A 531 29.10 4.78 22.74
N GLN A 532 29.25 3.75 21.91
CA GLN A 532 30.19 3.78 20.80
C GLN A 532 29.53 4.62 19.71
N GLY A 533 29.97 5.88 19.55
CA GLY A 533 29.39 6.85 18.59
C GLY A 533 29.44 6.43 17.11
N SER A 534 30.01 5.26 16.80
CA SER A 534 30.09 4.65 15.46
C SER A 534 28.96 3.67 15.14
N ILE A 535 28.02 3.39 16.07
CA ILE A 535 26.93 2.42 15.84
C ILE A 535 25.59 3.05 16.22
N ARG A 536 24.66 3.05 15.27
CA ARG A 536 23.25 3.38 15.44
C ARG A 536 22.42 2.11 15.32
N TYR A 537 21.22 2.09 15.90
CA TYR A 537 20.29 0.98 15.73
C TYR A 537 19.04 1.48 15.00
N SER A 538 18.70 0.83 13.90
CA SER A 538 17.46 1.08 13.14
C SER A 538 16.51 -0.11 13.32
N ASN A 539 16.07 -0.30 14.56
CA ASN A 539 15.21 -1.42 14.94
C ASN A 539 13.90 -1.42 14.14
N ARG A 540 13.37 -2.63 13.90
CA ARG A 540 12.14 -2.86 13.14
C ARG A 540 11.19 -3.72 13.94
N LEU A 541 9.90 -3.47 13.79
CA LEU A 541 8.84 -4.34 14.25
C LEU A 541 8.15 -4.94 13.05
N LEU A 542 8.17 -6.26 12.94
CA LEU A 542 7.42 -6.98 11.93
C LEU A 542 6.25 -7.66 12.60
N LEU A 543 5.16 -7.79 11.86
CA LEU A 543 4.08 -8.69 12.25
C LEU A 543 4.00 -9.79 11.22
N SER A 544 3.76 -10.99 11.72
CA SER A 544 3.40 -12.11 10.88
C SER A 544 2.04 -12.64 11.30
N CYS A 545 1.26 -13.06 10.32
CA CYS A 545 0.08 -13.87 10.55
C CYS A 545 0.20 -15.22 9.86
N GLN A 546 -0.19 -16.30 10.54
CA GLN A 546 -0.09 -17.67 10.02
C GLN A 546 1.32 -18.00 9.47
N GLY A 547 2.36 -17.40 10.07
CA GLY A 547 3.75 -17.57 9.65
C GLY A 547 4.16 -16.83 8.37
N ARG A 548 3.37 -15.85 7.89
CA ARG A 548 3.72 -14.93 6.79
C ARG A 548 3.75 -13.49 7.28
N PHE A 549 4.75 -12.73 6.83
CA PHE A 549 4.88 -11.31 7.12
C PHE A 549 3.89 -10.49 6.28
N ILE A 550 3.25 -9.54 6.94
CA ILE A 550 2.20 -8.68 6.37
C ILE A 550 2.75 -7.38 5.77
N PHE A 551 1.93 -6.70 4.95
CA PHE A 551 2.23 -5.52 4.10
C PHE A 551 2.83 -4.26 4.76
N HIS A 552 3.15 -4.28 6.06
CA HIS A 552 3.86 -3.17 6.68
C HIS A 552 4.90 -3.60 7.71
N ILE A 553 6.17 -3.26 7.46
CA ILE A 553 7.23 -3.27 8.49
C ILE A 553 7.22 -1.92 9.18
N MET A 554 7.18 -1.92 10.51
CA MET A 554 7.14 -0.70 11.28
C MET A 554 8.55 -0.28 11.74
N ASP A 555 8.81 1.01 11.57
CA ASP A 555 10.02 1.64 12.06
C ASP A 555 9.80 2.15 13.49
N PHE A 556 10.78 1.90 14.36
CA PHE A 556 10.79 2.53 15.67
C PHE A 556 11.16 4.00 15.55
N LYS A 557 10.27 4.88 16.01
CA LYS A 557 10.57 6.29 16.29
C LYS A 557 10.99 6.39 17.76
N ASP A 558 12.25 6.74 17.99
CA ASP A 558 12.91 6.67 19.30
C ASP A 558 12.85 5.27 19.91
N THR A 559 11.92 5.03 20.84
CA THR A 559 11.70 3.71 21.46
C THR A 559 10.35 3.09 21.11
N PHE A 560 9.50 3.77 20.33
CA PHE A 560 8.13 3.33 20.04
C PHE A 560 7.90 3.02 18.58
N ALA A 561 7.22 1.91 18.33
CA ALA A 561 6.61 1.59 17.05
C ALA A 561 5.09 1.49 17.26
N PHE A 562 4.32 2.09 16.37
CA PHE A 562 2.87 2.13 16.45
C PHE A 562 2.28 1.29 15.33
N VAL A 563 1.45 0.32 15.70
CA VAL A 563 0.77 -0.56 14.75
C VAL A 563 -0.41 0.21 14.18
N PRO A 564 -0.47 0.43 12.85
CA PRO A 564 -1.62 1.08 12.24
C PRO A 564 -2.86 0.21 12.45
N THR A 565 -3.85 0.73 13.17
CA THR A 565 -5.18 0.12 13.35
C THR A 565 -6.22 1.03 12.71
N GLY A 566 -6.49 0.81 11.43
CA GLY A 566 -7.49 1.56 10.67
C GLY A 566 -8.07 0.71 9.54
N GLU A 567 -9.30 1.02 9.13
CA GLU A 567 -10.05 0.30 8.07
C GLU A 567 -9.34 0.29 6.70
N ASN A 568 -8.37 1.19 6.49
CA ASN A 568 -7.54 1.21 5.28
C ASN A 568 -6.40 0.16 5.28
N VAL A 569 -6.23 -0.59 6.37
CA VAL A 569 -5.27 -1.69 6.44
C VAL A 569 -6.00 -2.95 6.88
N THR A 570 -6.69 -3.59 5.94
CA THR A 570 -7.21 -4.95 6.09
C THR A 570 -6.03 -5.91 6.08
N TYR A 571 -5.45 -6.14 7.25
CA TYR A 571 -4.54 -7.26 7.41
C TYR A 571 -5.34 -8.57 7.29
N PRO A 572 -4.79 -9.62 6.68
CA PRO A 572 -5.54 -10.84 6.30
C PRO A 572 -6.02 -11.71 7.48
N CYS A 573 -5.94 -11.21 8.72
CA CYS A 573 -6.18 -11.99 9.92
C CYS A 573 -7.00 -11.25 10.97
N ALA A 574 -7.73 -12.02 11.78
CA ALA A 574 -8.40 -11.48 12.95
C ALA A 574 -7.37 -10.90 13.94
N ASP A 575 -7.78 -9.88 14.71
CA ASP A 575 -6.92 -9.07 15.62
C ASP A 575 -6.15 -9.88 16.69
N GLU A 576 -6.44 -11.18 16.85
CA GLU A 576 -5.85 -12.06 17.86
C GLU A 576 -4.78 -13.05 17.33
N GLU A 577 -4.54 -13.13 16.01
CA GLU A 577 -3.59 -14.11 15.42
C GLU A 577 -2.19 -13.53 15.08
N TYR A 578 -1.92 -12.26 15.40
CA TYR A 578 -0.64 -11.62 15.06
C TYR A 578 0.50 -12.04 15.98
N ILE A 579 1.61 -12.48 15.37
CA ILE A 579 2.90 -12.67 16.03
C ILE A 579 3.77 -11.45 15.76
N TYR A 580 4.35 -10.90 16.82
CA TYR A 580 5.18 -9.70 16.78
C TYR A 580 6.66 -10.11 16.80
N HIS A 581 7.43 -9.61 15.85
CA HIS A 581 8.87 -9.88 15.74
C HIS A 581 9.63 -8.59 15.93
N PHE A 582 10.39 -8.50 17.03
CA PHE A 582 11.28 -7.39 17.30
C PHE A 582 12.63 -7.71 16.67
N VAL A 583 13.04 -6.90 15.70
CA VAL A 583 14.32 -7.07 14.98
C VAL A 583 15.26 -5.92 15.31
N VAL A 584 16.46 -6.29 15.75
CA VAL A 584 17.56 -5.37 16.02
C VAL A 584 18.43 -5.27 14.78
N ARG A 585 18.59 -4.06 14.27
CA ARG A 585 19.39 -3.81 13.08
C ARG A 585 20.48 -2.78 13.38
N PRO A 586 21.74 -3.19 13.59
CA PRO A 586 22.83 -2.25 13.74
C PRO A 586 23.13 -1.57 12.40
N GLU A 587 23.27 -0.26 12.43
CA GLU A 587 23.73 0.58 11.32
C GLU A 587 25.04 1.23 11.74
N TYR A 588 26.08 0.99 10.93
CA TYR A 588 27.41 1.48 11.23
C TYR A 588 27.62 2.86 10.60
N ILE A 589 27.92 3.87 11.43
CA ILE A 589 28.05 5.28 11.02
C ILE A 589 29.52 5.64 10.86
#